data_AF-A0A2M7VP55-F1
#
_entry.id   AF-A0A2M7VP55-F1
#
_cell.length_a   1.000
_cell.length_b   1.000
_cell.length_c   1.000
_cell.angle_alpha   90.00
_cell.angle_beta   90.00
_cell.angle_gamma   90.00
#
_symmetry.space_group_name_H-M   'P 1'
#
loop_
_entity.id
_entity.type
_entity.pdbx_description
1 polymer ?
#
loop_
_entity_poly.entity_id
_entity_poly.type
_entity_poly.pdbx_seq_one_letter_code
_entity_poly.pdbx_strand_id
1 'polypeptide(L)'
;MSIRGIQISNGFLIGLHRELLSIFTNHYSIEIKTLTVFQLYGFGNYDEDKPNLKEFILEKTRKWINGKYLYNKVRELEKGSSKSVKLRRDYLSLLIIAAGYDDYNQYLNDSPFLSANIREKEYNNFQETSTDTDSLYYIGYYVEDRQYYIKSKFTIHKMKTASWEILYWERNSEPTYYTYFGKCVPTGESALSFYFSKENSSLNKECFVNLFYGNNMQIKPVLLGAYCGFNRNNSPVIGKLIFEQVNDFETQDLKVKSKDINPIFHHYLYSQRMEVESVLPHKDSDLSVFVNRLEIVNFLIGEYFGFYLDESNYLIPIFFEVINELGELSLKINNHNFKGLGRLNRTENYLISEFSEKYNSYSQFSIQVKPLEKDLFNSYILVYYGADVLCGKVLLWKNSNKLKSLFKKDKGFYLNIGDLESSIANKITQYLR
;
A
#
# COMPACT_ATOMS: atom_id res chain seq x y z
N MET A 1 9.20 14.99 9.44
CA MET A 1 9.05 14.24 10.71
C MET A 1 10.35 14.24 11.48
N SER A 2 10.25 14.81 12.66
CA SER A 2 11.34 15.16 13.54
C SER A 2 12.18 13.93 13.92
N ILE A 3 13.50 14.05 13.85
CA ILE A 3 14.49 13.09 14.36
C ILE A 3 14.00 12.60 15.74
N ARG A 4 13.54 11.34 15.83
CA ARG A 4 12.82 10.82 17.02
C ARG A 4 13.60 10.85 18.33
N GLY A 5 14.90 11.11 18.28
CA GLY A 5 15.66 11.54 19.44
C GLY A 5 16.50 12.75 19.05
N ILE A 6 16.32 13.86 19.74
CA ILE A 6 17.23 14.99 19.69
C ILE A 6 18.41 14.71 20.61
N GLN A 7 19.61 14.98 20.12
CA GLN A 7 20.83 14.91 20.90
C GLN A 7 21.04 16.28 21.50
N ILE A 8 20.93 16.36 22.83
CA ILE A 8 21.16 17.58 23.61
C ILE A 8 22.38 17.34 24.49
N SER A 9 23.12 18.39 24.81
CA SER A 9 24.21 18.28 25.77
C SER A 9 23.68 17.93 27.16
N ASN A 10 24.56 17.34 27.97
CA ASN A 10 24.26 17.03 29.36
C ASN A 10 23.88 18.29 30.15
N GLY A 11 24.58 19.40 29.90
CA GLY A 11 24.31 20.67 30.57
C GLY A 11 22.91 21.19 30.29
N PHE A 12 22.43 21.05 29.05
CA PHE A 12 21.10 21.47 28.67
C PHE A 12 20.01 20.68 29.42
N LEU A 13 20.09 19.34 29.44
CA LEU A 13 19.10 18.53 30.15
C LEU A 13 19.16 18.73 31.68
N ILE A 14 20.36 18.93 32.25
CA ILE A 14 20.53 19.24 33.67
C ILE A 14 19.88 20.58 34.00
N GLY A 15 20.11 21.61 33.18
CA GLY A 15 19.49 22.91 33.34
C GLY A 15 17.97 22.81 33.32
N LEU A 16 17.42 22.10 32.32
CA LEU A 16 15.97 21.95 32.15
C LEU A 16 15.35 21.18 33.31
N HIS A 17 16.02 20.14 33.77
CA HIS A 17 15.57 19.37 34.93
C HIS A 17 15.56 20.22 36.21
N ARG A 18 16.61 21.02 36.45
CA ARG A 18 16.67 21.92 37.62
C ARG A 18 15.61 23.00 37.58
N GLU A 19 15.37 23.57 36.42
CA GLU A 19 14.32 24.57 36.22
C GLU A 19 12.94 23.98 36.46
N LEU A 20 12.66 22.82 35.87
CA LEU A 20 11.41 22.08 36.11
C LEU A 20 11.20 21.79 37.59
N LEU A 21 12.23 21.34 38.30
CA LEU A 21 12.16 21.08 39.72
C LEU A 21 11.87 22.35 40.52
N SER A 22 12.51 23.48 40.19
CA SER A 22 12.27 24.78 40.83
C SER A 22 10.83 25.26 40.64
N ILE A 23 10.30 25.16 39.42
CA ILE A 23 8.93 25.56 39.10
C ILE A 23 7.93 24.63 39.80
N PHE A 24 8.19 23.32 39.77
CA PHE A 24 7.38 22.32 40.47
C PHE A 24 7.31 22.59 41.98
N THR A 25 8.45 22.87 42.62
CA THR A 25 8.48 23.18 44.07
C THR A 25 7.69 24.43 44.40
N ASN A 26 7.79 25.46 43.56
CA ASN A 26 7.05 26.70 43.76
C ASN A 26 5.55 26.50 43.53
N HIS A 27 5.19 25.73 42.50
CA HIS A 27 3.80 25.48 42.14
C HIS A 27 3.03 24.73 43.22
N TYR A 28 3.63 23.70 43.83
CA TYR A 28 3.01 22.95 44.92
C TYR A 28 3.40 23.43 46.33
N SER A 29 4.29 24.43 46.45
CA SER A 29 4.83 24.91 47.74
C SER A 29 5.42 23.78 48.59
N ILE A 30 6.28 22.95 47.99
CA ILE A 30 6.90 21.76 48.62
C ILE A 30 8.42 21.75 48.52
N GLU A 31 9.07 21.03 49.42
CA GLU A 31 10.51 20.76 49.37
C GLU A 31 10.80 19.38 48.74
N ILE A 32 11.63 19.32 47.69
CA ILE A 32 11.95 18.06 46.97
C ILE A 32 12.49 16.97 47.89
N LYS A 33 13.26 17.33 48.92
CA LYS A 33 13.86 16.39 49.87
C LYS A 33 12.84 15.58 50.66
N THR A 34 11.59 16.04 50.71
CA THR A 34 10.48 15.35 51.38
C THR A 34 9.85 14.27 50.51
N LEU A 35 10.18 14.22 49.21
CA LEU A 35 9.62 13.25 48.26
C LEU A 35 10.60 12.11 48.00
N THR A 36 10.08 10.89 47.93
CA THR A 36 10.84 9.76 47.39
C THR A 36 11.03 9.92 45.88
N VAL A 37 12.01 9.22 45.30
CA VAL A 37 12.21 9.23 43.84
C VAL A 37 10.95 8.76 43.09
N PHE A 38 10.26 7.73 43.59
CA PHE A 38 9.02 7.25 42.99
C PHE A 38 7.93 8.32 43.03
N GLN A 39 7.78 9.02 44.16
CA GLN A 39 6.82 10.11 44.31
C GLN A 39 7.18 11.29 43.42
N LEU A 40 8.43 11.77 43.45
CA LEU A 40 8.86 12.94 42.70
C LEU A 40 8.58 12.81 41.20
N TYR A 41 8.91 11.65 40.62
CA TYR A 41 8.75 11.43 39.18
C TYR A 41 7.41 10.80 38.79
N GLY A 42 6.58 10.34 39.74
CA GLY A 42 5.28 9.73 39.45
C GLY A 42 5.37 8.38 38.73
N PHE A 43 6.20 7.45 39.24
CA PHE A 43 6.27 6.08 38.73
C PHE A 43 6.49 5.05 39.83
N GLY A 44 6.08 3.79 39.58
CA GLY A 44 6.18 2.73 40.58
C GLY A 44 5.10 2.88 41.65
N ASN A 45 5.46 2.68 42.92
CA ASN A 45 4.53 2.79 44.05
C ASN A 45 4.49 4.24 44.58
N TYR A 46 3.92 5.15 43.80
CA TYR A 46 3.68 6.55 44.19
C TYR A 46 2.20 6.78 44.51
N ASP A 47 1.92 7.83 45.26
CA ASP A 47 0.57 8.28 45.61
C ASP A 47 0.09 9.31 44.57
N GLU A 48 -0.98 8.98 43.84
CA GLU A 48 -1.51 9.84 42.76
C GLU A 48 -2.13 11.13 43.30
N ASP A 49 -2.60 11.13 44.55
CA ASP A 49 -3.20 12.28 45.20
C ASP A 49 -2.13 13.26 45.75
N LYS A 50 -0.85 12.89 45.68
CA LYS A 50 0.28 13.73 46.12
C LYS A 50 1.03 14.33 44.93
N PRO A 51 1.62 15.54 45.09
CA PRO A 51 2.39 16.19 44.05
C PRO A 51 3.47 15.29 43.43
N ASN A 52 3.55 15.30 42.10
CA ASN A 52 4.56 14.60 41.33
C ASN A 52 4.77 15.28 39.96
N LEU A 53 5.96 15.13 39.36
CA LEU A 53 6.31 15.75 38.09
C LEU A 53 5.46 15.26 36.92
N LYS A 54 5.03 13.99 36.95
CA LYS A 54 4.18 13.44 35.88
C LYS A 54 2.86 14.20 35.81
N GLU A 55 2.21 14.39 36.95
CA GLU A 55 0.93 15.11 37.04
C GLU A 55 1.11 16.61 36.79
N PHE A 56 2.18 17.21 37.31
CA PHE A 56 2.53 18.60 37.03
C PHE A 56 2.66 18.89 35.52
N ILE A 57 3.39 18.04 34.80
CA ILE A 57 3.58 18.19 33.36
C ILE A 57 2.26 17.93 32.62
N LEU A 58 1.46 16.97 33.07
CA LEU A 58 0.13 16.73 32.51
C LEU A 58 -0.77 17.96 32.67
N GLU A 59 -0.78 18.60 33.84
CA GLU A 59 -1.55 19.82 34.11
C GLU A 59 -1.12 20.97 33.18
N LYS A 60 0.19 21.21 33.05
CA LYS A 60 0.72 22.31 32.23
C LYS A 60 0.57 22.09 30.73
N THR A 61 0.67 20.84 30.26
CA THR A 61 0.74 20.54 28.82
C THR A 61 -0.53 19.88 28.28
N ARG A 62 -1.43 19.43 29.16
CA ARG A 62 -2.59 18.56 28.87
C ARG A 62 -2.22 17.27 28.17
N LYS A 63 -0.97 16.81 28.29
CA LYS A 63 -0.43 15.62 27.64
C LYS A 63 0.24 14.71 28.64
N TRP A 64 -0.07 13.42 28.51
CA TRP A 64 0.50 12.38 29.37
C TRP A 64 2.01 12.24 29.14
N ILE A 65 2.75 12.01 30.23
CA ILE A 65 4.19 11.78 30.19
C ILE A 65 4.60 10.55 31.02
N ASN A 66 5.64 9.85 30.59
CA ASN A 66 6.23 8.75 31.35
C ASN A 66 7.30 9.28 32.31
N GLY A 67 6.99 9.41 33.60
CA GLY A 67 7.93 9.89 34.62
C GLY A 67 9.20 9.04 34.80
N LYS A 68 9.09 7.70 34.64
CA LYS A 68 10.24 6.78 34.70
C LYS A 68 11.27 7.08 33.60
N TYR A 69 10.81 7.58 32.45
CA TYR A 69 11.70 7.94 31.35
C TYR A 69 12.59 9.14 31.70
N LEU A 70 12.02 10.22 32.28
CA LEU A 70 12.80 11.38 32.75
C LEU A 70 13.80 10.97 33.83
N TYR A 71 13.35 10.21 34.83
CA TYR A 71 14.23 9.69 35.89
C TYR A 71 15.42 8.91 35.31
N ASN A 72 15.17 7.99 34.38
CA ASN A 72 16.24 7.21 33.76
C ASN A 72 17.25 8.11 33.02
N LYS A 73 16.77 9.15 32.33
CA LYS A 73 17.64 10.10 31.60
C LYS A 73 18.49 10.95 32.54
N VAL A 74 17.94 11.39 33.65
CA VAL A 74 18.68 12.11 34.70
C VAL A 74 19.70 11.18 35.38
N ARG A 75 19.31 9.94 35.68
CA ARG A 75 20.22 8.96 36.28
C ARG A 75 21.37 8.54 35.36
N GLU A 76 21.12 8.44 34.05
CA GLU A 76 22.16 8.19 33.04
C GLU A 76 23.24 9.31 33.05
N LEU A 77 22.81 10.56 33.27
CA LEU A 77 23.70 11.72 33.38
C LEU A 77 24.56 11.68 34.64
N GLU A 78 23.95 11.39 35.80
CA GLU A 78 24.65 11.31 37.09
C GLU A 78 25.72 10.21 37.10
N LYS A 79 25.50 9.12 36.34
CA LYS A 79 26.47 8.02 36.19
C LYS A 79 27.60 8.33 35.19
N GLY A 80 27.62 9.51 34.57
CA GLY A 80 28.67 9.92 33.63
C GLY A 80 28.73 9.10 32.34
N SER A 81 27.67 8.38 31.98
CA SER A 81 27.72 7.32 30.96
C SER A 81 27.74 7.83 29.51
N SER A 82 27.56 9.12 29.26
CA SER A 82 27.55 9.68 27.90
C SER A 82 27.94 11.17 27.86
N LYS A 83 28.53 11.62 26.74
CA LYS A 83 28.88 13.04 26.49
C LYS A 83 27.68 13.92 26.09
N SER A 84 26.55 13.30 25.75
CA SER A 84 25.31 13.92 25.28
C SER A 84 24.13 12.97 25.49
N VAL A 85 22.94 13.50 25.72
CA VAL A 85 21.73 12.71 25.95
C VAL A 85 20.84 12.72 24.72
N LYS A 86 20.40 11.52 24.32
CA LYS A 86 19.35 11.37 23.31
C LYS A 86 17.98 11.33 24.00
N LEU A 87 17.17 12.36 23.76
CA LEU A 87 15.82 12.50 24.30
C LEU A 87 14.80 12.53 23.16
N ARG A 88 13.60 11.96 23.33
CA ARG A 88 12.57 12.10 22.30
C ARG A 88 12.14 13.56 22.15
N ARG A 89 11.90 14.04 20.92
CA ARG A 89 11.59 15.45 20.64
C ARG A 89 10.26 15.89 21.24
N ASP A 90 9.23 15.09 21.07
CA ASP A 90 7.92 15.28 21.71
C ASP A 90 8.06 15.37 23.23
N TYR A 91 8.84 14.48 23.82
CA TYR A 91 9.13 14.48 25.25
C TYR A 91 9.87 15.76 25.67
N LEU A 92 10.87 16.20 24.90
CA LEU A 92 11.58 17.44 25.16
C LEU A 92 10.64 18.65 25.13
N SER A 93 9.78 18.74 24.12
CA SER A 93 8.81 19.83 24.01
C SER A 93 7.87 19.88 25.21
N LEU A 94 7.40 18.74 25.73
CA LEU A 94 6.57 18.71 26.93
C LEU A 94 7.31 19.25 28.16
N LEU A 95 8.58 18.90 28.33
CA LEU A 95 9.41 19.41 29.42
C LEU A 95 9.61 20.93 29.32
N ILE A 96 9.85 21.44 28.11
CA ILE A 96 10.06 22.87 27.87
C ILE A 96 8.78 23.68 28.12
N ILE A 97 7.64 23.20 27.62
CA ILE A 97 6.34 23.81 27.86
C ILE A 97 5.98 23.78 29.36
N ALA A 98 6.22 22.66 30.05
CA ALA A 98 6.01 22.56 31.48
C ALA A 98 6.93 23.49 32.29
N ALA A 99 8.10 23.84 31.74
CA ALA A 99 9.00 24.84 32.31
C ALA A 99 8.58 26.30 31.99
N GLY A 100 7.49 26.50 31.24
CA GLY A 100 6.94 27.83 30.96
C GLY A 100 7.44 28.49 29.68
N TYR A 101 8.03 27.71 28.75
CA TYR A 101 8.54 28.21 27.48
C TYR A 101 7.75 27.62 26.30
N ASP A 102 7.51 28.42 25.27
CA ASP A 102 6.77 28.04 24.07
C ASP A 102 7.53 26.99 23.24
N ASP A 103 8.85 27.15 23.13
CA ASP A 103 9.69 26.27 22.32
C ASP A 103 11.16 26.17 22.78
N TYR A 104 11.91 25.34 22.05
CA TYR A 104 13.33 25.09 22.29
C TYR A 104 14.21 26.34 22.21
N ASN A 105 13.96 27.22 21.24
CA ASN A 105 14.78 28.41 21.02
C ASN A 105 14.54 29.42 22.14
N GLN A 106 13.28 29.58 22.57
CA GLN A 106 12.95 30.43 23.71
C GLN A 106 13.61 29.92 24.98
N TYR A 107 13.52 28.61 25.27
CA TYR A 107 14.22 28.04 26.43
C TYR A 107 15.74 28.20 26.34
N LEU A 108 16.32 27.93 25.16
CA LEU A 108 17.76 28.08 24.93
C LEU A 108 18.24 29.52 25.17
N ASN A 109 17.41 30.52 24.84
CA ASN A 109 17.76 31.94 24.93
C ASN A 109 17.40 32.59 26.26
N ASP A 110 16.35 32.13 26.92
CA ASP A 110 15.75 32.87 28.03
C ASP A 110 15.94 32.14 29.37
N SER A 111 16.30 30.85 29.36
CA SER A 111 16.50 30.09 30.60
C SER A 111 17.69 30.60 31.42
N PRO A 112 17.49 30.98 32.71
CA PRO A 112 18.58 31.34 33.61
C PRO A 112 19.40 30.12 34.07
N PHE A 113 18.92 28.89 33.81
CA PHE A 113 19.59 27.65 34.19
C PHE A 113 20.59 27.16 33.12
N LEU A 114 20.72 27.87 32.01
CA LEU A 114 21.68 27.60 30.94
C LEU A 114 22.83 28.62 30.93
N SER A 115 24.07 28.15 31.09
CA SER A 115 25.27 28.99 30.94
C SER A 115 25.59 29.30 29.48
N ALA A 116 26.36 30.37 29.24
CA ALA A 116 26.81 30.77 27.90
C ALA A 116 27.49 29.63 27.12
N ASN A 117 28.33 28.82 27.79
CA ASN A 117 29.00 27.68 27.18
C ASN A 117 28.00 26.57 26.76
N ILE A 118 26.97 26.30 27.55
CA ILE A 118 25.92 25.34 27.17
C ILE A 118 25.17 25.87 25.94
N ARG A 119 24.83 27.16 25.94
CA ARG A 119 24.15 27.81 24.82
C ARG A 119 24.97 27.71 23.54
N GLU A 120 26.25 28.07 23.59
CA GLU A 120 27.17 27.94 22.46
C GLU A 120 27.29 26.49 21.97
N LYS A 121 27.40 25.53 22.90
CA LYS A 121 27.45 24.10 22.57
C LYS A 121 26.18 23.62 21.89
N GLU A 122 25.00 24.03 22.35
CA GLU A 122 23.74 23.70 21.68
C GLU A 122 23.59 24.42 20.34
N TYR A 123 23.98 25.70 20.25
CA TYR A 123 24.03 26.42 18.98
C TYR A 123 24.91 25.70 17.96
N ASN A 124 26.08 25.19 18.37
CA ASN A 124 26.98 24.43 17.50
C ASN A 124 26.44 23.04 17.13
N ASN A 125 25.79 22.32 18.08
CA ASN A 125 25.08 21.07 17.77
C ASN A 125 23.96 21.28 16.73
N PHE A 126 23.38 22.48 16.70
CA PHE A 126 22.33 22.85 15.74
C PHE A 126 22.87 23.47 14.44
N GLN A 127 24.02 24.16 14.46
CA GLN A 127 24.71 24.67 13.27
C GLN A 127 25.34 23.53 12.44
N GLU A 128 25.85 22.46 13.08
CA GLU A 128 26.19 21.20 12.37
C GLU A 128 24.95 20.45 11.82
N THR A 129 23.74 20.90 12.16
CA THR A 129 22.49 20.41 11.57
C THR A 129 21.73 21.44 10.74
N SER A 130 22.29 22.63 10.50
CA SER A 130 21.66 23.74 9.76
C SER A 130 22.09 23.80 8.28
N THR A 131 22.19 22.64 7.64
CA THR A 131 21.89 22.50 6.22
C THR A 131 20.78 21.45 6.10
N ASP A 132 19.54 21.93 6.01
CA ASP A 132 18.34 21.11 5.76
C ASP A 132 18.28 20.69 4.28
N THR A 133 19.35 20.09 3.77
CA THR A 133 19.52 19.74 2.34
C THR A 133 19.33 18.26 2.02
N ASP A 134 18.97 17.42 3.00
CA ASP A 134 18.95 15.94 2.82
C ASP A 134 17.57 15.28 2.99
N SER A 135 16.51 16.08 3.14
CA SER A 135 15.13 15.56 3.22
C SER A 135 14.49 15.59 1.83
N LEU A 136 14.00 14.43 1.37
CA LEU A 136 13.28 14.32 0.11
C LEU A 136 11.78 14.19 0.39
N TYR A 137 10.99 15.10 -0.15
CA TYR A 137 9.55 15.19 0.05
C TYR A 137 8.80 14.59 -1.15
N TYR A 138 7.83 13.72 -0.88
CA TYR A 138 7.02 13.08 -1.90
C TYR A 138 5.53 13.06 -1.53
N ILE A 139 4.68 13.16 -2.55
CA ILE A 139 3.25 12.85 -2.48
C ILE A 139 3.08 11.38 -2.89
N GLY A 140 2.56 10.55 -1.99
CA GLY A 140 2.25 9.16 -2.26
C GLY A 140 0.83 8.94 -2.71
N TYR A 141 0.67 8.17 -3.78
CA TYR A 141 -0.62 7.77 -4.33
C TYR A 141 -0.72 6.24 -4.31
N TYR A 142 -1.79 5.72 -3.74
CA TYR A 142 -2.11 4.28 -3.76
C TYR A 142 -3.62 4.05 -3.59
N VAL A 143 -4.08 2.84 -3.89
CA VAL A 143 -5.50 2.46 -3.83
C VAL A 143 -5.79 1.75 -2.50
N GLU A 144 -6.92 2.07 -1.86
CA GLU A 144 -7.41 1.40 -0.65
C GLU A 144 -8.62 0.49 -0.97
N ASP A 145 -9.41 0.16 0.04
CA ASP A 145 -10.54 -0.75 -0.07
C ASP A 145 -11.68 -0.03 -0.80
N ARG A 146 -12.35 -0.71 -1.74
CA ARG A 146 -13.38 -0.16 -2.65
C ARG A 146 -12.89 0.79 -3.77
N GLN A 147 -11.64 0.66 -4.25
CA GLN A 147 -11.07 1.46 -5.35
C GLN A 147 -10.94 2.97 -5.08
N TYR A 148 -10.99 3.39 -3.81
CA TYR A 148 -10.72 4.78 -3.44
C TYR A 148 -9.21 5.06 -3.45
N TYR A 149 -8.84 6.20 -4.03
CA TYR A 149 -7.45 6.63 -4.10
C TYR A 149 -7.12 7.48 -2.88
N ILE A 150 -5.97 7.18 -2.29
CA ILE A 150 -5.49 7.86 -1.10
C ILE A 150 -4.20 8.59 -1.42
N LYS A 151 -4.17 9.87 -1.00
CA LYS A 151 -2.94 10.66 -0.96
C LYS A 151 -2.27 10.50 0.39
N SER A 152 -0.95 10.56 0.37
CA SER A 152 -0.13 10.45 1.55
C SER A 152 1.10 11.34 1.45
N LYS A 153 1.64 11.75 2.59
CA LYS A 153 2.94 12.40 2.67
C LYS A 153 3.99 11.34 2.88
N PHE A 154 4.99 11.28 2.03
CA PHE A 154 6.14 10.42 2.22
C PHE A 154 7.40 11.27 2.24
N THR A 155 8.16 11.21 3.33
CA THR A 155 9.40 12.00 3.45
C THR A 155 10.54 11.07 3.84
N ILE A 156 11.59 11.08 3.02
CA ILE A 156 12.83 10.35 3.29
C ILE A 156 13.80 11.32 3.96
N HIS A 157 14.25 10.97 5.16
CA HIS A 157 15.18 11.77 5.95
C HIS A 157 16.58 11.19 5.83
N LYS A 158 17.49 11.92 5.17
CA LYS A 158 18.92 11.57 5.05
C LYS A 158 19.19 10.16 4.54
N MET A 159 18.29 9.62 3.69
CA MET A 159 18.33 8.24 3.18
C MET A 159 18.42 7.14 4.26
N LYS A 160 18.11 7.46 5.53
CA LYS A 160 18.26 6.56 6.70
C LYS A 160 16.93 6.19 7.31
N THR A 161 15.95 7.09 7.27
CA THR A 161 14.61 6.87 7.84
C THR A 161 13.55 7.48 6.95
N ALA A 162 12.32 7.03 7.08
CA ALA A 162 11.18 7.60 6.37
C ALA A 162 10.00 7.85 7.29
N SER A 163 9.23 8.88 6.95
CA SER A 163 7.91 9.14 7.49
C SER A 163 6.86 8.96 6.43
N TRP A 164 5.80 8.25 6.75
CA TRP A 164 4.66 8.08 5.87
C TRP A 164 3.37 8.45 6.61
N GLU A 165 2.72 9.53 6.19
CA GLU A 165 1.46 10.00 6.74
C GLU A 165 0.35 9.80 5.72
N ILE A 166 -0.65 9.02 6.08
CA ILE A 166 -1.76 8.65 5.24
C ILE A 166 -2.95 9.52 5.60
N LEU A 167 -3.56 10.14 4.59
CA LEU A 167 -4.71 11.02 4.75
C LEU A 167 -6.02 10.29 4.43
N TYR A 168 -6.89 10.09 5.43
CA TYR A 168 -8.24 9.58 5.17
C TYR A 168 -9.28 10.69 5.27
N TRP A 169 -10.03 10.87 4.20
CA TRP A 169 -11.23 11.69 4.19
C TRP A 169 -12.40 10.87 4.73
N GLU A 170 -12.82 11.14 5.96
CA GLU A 170 -14.11 10.61 6.43
C GLU A 170 -15.26 11.39 5.78
N ARG A 171 -16.40 10.72 5.55
CA ARG A 171 -17.57 11.33 4.91
C ARG A 171 -18.03 12.54 5.76
N ASN A 172 -17.74 13.74 5.26
CA ASN A 172 -18.12 15.06 5.80
C ASN A 172 -17.27 15.61 6.96
N SER A 173 -16.08 15.05 7.22
CA SER A 173 -15.20 15.47 8.33
C SER A 173 -13.90 16.10 7.85
N GLU A 174 -13.17 16.76 8.76
CA GLU A 174 -11.75 17.04 8.57
C GLU A 174 -10.96 15.73 8.37
N PRO A 175 -9.90 15.75 7.53
CA PRO A 175 -9.17 14.52 7.24
C PRO A 175 -8.39 14.02 8.45
N THR A 176 -8.43 12.71 8.67
CA THR A 176 -7.65 12.06 9.74
C THR A 176 -6.31 11.59 9.18
N TYR A 177 -5.23 11.93 9.90
CA TYR A 177 -3.87 11.53 9.55
C TYR A 177 -3.46 10.29 10.34
N TYR A 178 -3.00 9.26 9.63
CA TYR A 178 -2.31 8.14 10.25
C TYR A 178 -0.85 8.12 9.86
N THR A 179 -0.01 8.09 10.86
CA THR A 179 1.42 8.25 10.70
C THR A 179 2.15 6.93 10.96
N TYR A 180 3.05 6.60 10.05
CA TYR A 180 4.05 5.54 10.14
C TYR A 180 5.44 6.16 10.12
N PHE A 181 6.34 5.59 10.91
CA PHE A 181 7.76 5.91 10.86
C PHE A 181 8.58 4.65 10.69
N GLY A 182 9.52 4.68 9.76
CA GLY A 182 10.26 3.50 9.37
C GLY A 182 11.75 3.74 9.17
N LYS A 183 12.49 2.65 9.11
CA LYS A 183 13.91 2.64 8.74
C LYS A 183 14.04 2.45 7.23
N CYS A 184 14.97 3.18 6.63
CA CYS A 184 15.39 2.96 5.26
C CYS A 184 16.52 1.91 5.26
N VAL A 185 16.40 0.92 4.38
CA VAL A 185 17.37 -0.14 4.17
C VAL A 185 17.67 -0.17 2.67
N PRO A 186 18.88 0.23 2.26
CA PRO A 186 19.31 0.09 0.87
C PRO A 186 19.23 -1.37 0.45
N THR A 187 18.59 -1.63 -0.68
CA THR A 187 18.42 -2.99 -1.24
C THR A 187 19.15 -3.03 -2.58
N GLY A 188 20.46 -3.22 -2.52
CA GLY A 188 21.33 -3.07 -3.69
C GLY A 188 21.54 -1.60 -4.09
N GLU A 189 21.91 -1.37 -5.35
CA GLU A 189 22.26 -0.05 -5.86
C GLU A 189 21.05 0.75 -6.40
N SER A 190 19.92 0.08 -6.64
CA SER A 190 18.79 0.64 -7.41
C SER A 190 17.42 0.58 -6.73
N ALA A 191 17.38 0.11 -5.48
CA ALA A 191 16.16 0.02 -4.70
C ALA A 191 16.35 0.40 -3.22
N LEU A 192 15.31 0.99 -2.63
CA LEU A 192 15.22 1.28 -1.21
C LEU A 192 14.03 0.55 -0.60
N SER A 193 14.30 -0.17 0.49
CA SER A 193 13.27 -0.77 1.31
C SER A 193 13.02 0.07 2.55
N PHE A 194 11.77 0.20 2.94
CA PHE A 194 11.32 0.93 4.11
C PHE A 194 10.48 0.03 5.00
N TYR A 195 10.93 -0.14 6.24
CA TYR A 195 10.26 -0.96 7.24
C TYR A 195 9.64 -0.08 8.30
N PHE A 196 8.31 -0.06 8.38
CA PHE A 196 7.53 0.70 9.35
C PHE A 196 7.03 -0.24 10.45
N SER A 197 7.55 -0.08 11.67
CA SER A 197 7.18 -0.97 12.78
C SER A 197 5.88 -0.55 13.46
N LYS A 198 5.18 -1.53 14.02
CA LYS A 198 3.91 -1.37 14.74
C LYS A 198 4.01 -0.39 15.91
N GLU A 199 5.07 -0.43 16.71
CA GLU A 199 5.23 0.47 17.88
C GLU A 199 5.41 1.94 17.47
N ASN A 200 5.69 2.14 16.19
CA ASN A 200 6.05 3.41 15.59
C ASN A 200 4.97 3.92 14.62
N SER A 201 3.78 3.35 14.71
CA SER A 201 2.61 3.69 13.90
C SER A 201 1.44 4.10 14.80
N SER A 202 0.75 5.18 14.43
CA SER A 202 -0.52 5.58 15.06
C SER A 202 -1.62 4.52 14.95
N LEU A 203 -1.53 3.63 13.95
CA LEU A 203 -2.50 2.56 13.71
C LEU A 203 -2.15 1.27 14.46
N ASN A 204 -1.02 1.22 15.17
CA ASN A 204 -0.52 0.00 15.79
C ASN A 204 -0.44 -1.16 14.76
N LYS A 205 0.01 -0.82 13.54
CA LYS A 205 0.18 -1.73 12.40
C LYS A 205 1.58 -1.58 11.83
N GLU A 206 2.15 -2.68 11.37
CA GLU A 206 3.37 -2.65 10.57
C GLU A 206 3.06 -2.44 9.09
N CYS A 207 4.04 -1.95 8.37
CA CYS A 207 3.96 -1.79 6.92
C CYS A 207 5.35 -1.84 6.32
N PHE A 208 5.42 -2.28 5.08
CA PHE A 208 6.63 -2.34 4.29
C PHE A 208 6.41 -1.59 2.98
N VAL A 209 7.38 -0.79 2.55
CA VAL A 209 7.39 -0.14 1.24
C VAL A 209 8.72 -0.44 0.57
N ASN A 210 8.69 -0.81 -0.70
CA ASN A 210 9.88 -0.95 -1.52
C ASN A 210 9.78 -0.02 -2.72
N LEU A 211 10.83 0.78 -2.93
CA LEU A 211 10.95 1.73 -4.03
C LEU A 211 12.05 1.29 -4.97
N PHE A 212 11.70 1.19 -6.25
CA PHE A 212 12.67 1.00 -7.30
C PHE A 212 12.95 2.34 -7.96
N TYR A 213 14.20 2.79 -7.89
CA TYR A 213 14.64 4.06 -8.50
C TYR A 213 15.60 3.84 -9.67
N GLY A 214 16.14 2.64 -9.87
CA GLY A 214 17.14 2.40 -10.92
C GLY A 214 18.42 3.16 -10.60
N ASN A 215 18.89 4.00 -11.51
CA ASN A 215 20.04 4.87 -11.27
C ASN A 215 19.58 6.31 -10.96
N ASN A 216 20.30 6.99 -10.07
CA ASN A 216 20.11 8.39 -9.70
C ASN A 216 18.67 8.74 -9.29
N MET A 217 18.30 8.41 -8.04
CA MET A 217 16.97 8.71 -7.49
C MET A 217 16.62 10.20 -7.48
N GLN A 218 17.60 11.08 -7.23
CA GLN A 218 17.39 12.52 -7.01
C GLN A 218 16.92 13.29 -8.25
N ILE A 219 17.11 12.74 -9.46
CA ILE A 219 16.69 13.38 -10.72
C ILE A 219 15.32 12.87 -11.20
N LYS A 220 14.67 11.97 -10.45
CA LYS A 220 13.43 11.34 -10.86
C LYS A 220 12.24 12.03 -10.21
N PRO A 221 11.40 12.75 -10.98
CA PRO A 221 10.24 13.43 -10.43
C PRO A 221 9.17 12.45 -9.91
N VAL A 222 9.21 11.19 -10.36
CA VAL A 222 8.28 10.15 -9.98
C VAL A 222 9.03 8.85 -9.67
N LEU A 223 8.72 8.24 -8.54
CA LEU A 223 9.20 6.92 -8.12
C LEU A 223 8.05 5.93 -8.09
N LEU A 224 8.35 4.69 -8.46
CA LEU A 224 7.40 3.58 -8.41
C LEU A 224 7.78 2.64 -7.28
N GLY A 225 6.77 2.08 -6.63
CA GLY A 225 6.98 1.16 -5.53
C GLY A 225 5.86 0.17 -5.35
N ALA A 226 6.10 -0.72 -4.40
CA ALA A 226 5.10 -1.61 -3.84
C ALA A 226 5.05 -1.43 -2.33
N TYR A 227 3.87 -1.61 -1.75
CA TYR A 227 3.68 -1.67 -0.31
C TYR A 227 3.04 -2.99 0.10
N CYS A 228 3.34 -3.43 1.31
CA CYS A 228 2.67 -4.51 2.01
C CYS A 228 2.25 -4.01 3.39
N GLY A 229 1.02 -4.30 3.81
CA GLY A 229 0.50 -3.84 5.09
C GLY A 229 -0.84 -4.50 5.40
N PHE A 230 -1.71 -3.77 6.10
CA PHE A 230 -3.02 -4.27 6.50
C PHE A 230 -4.12 -3.25 6.14
N ASN A 231 -5.28 -3.74 5.69
CA ASN A 231 -6.46 -2.90 5.50
C ASN A 231 -7.14 -2.54 6.83
N ARG A 232 -8.28 -1.85 6.77
CA ARG A 232 -9.12 -1.51 7.93
C ARG A 232 -9.59 -2.73 8.72
N ASN A 233 -9.84 -3.85 8.03
CA ASN A 233 -10.31 -5.11 8.61
C ASN A 233 -9.17 -6.03 9.12
N ASN A 234 -7.93 -5.55 9.14
CA ASN A 234 -6.73 -6.33 9.50
C ASN A 234 -6.41 -7.51 8.56
N SER A 235 -6.96 -7.52 7.35
CA SER A 235 -6.51 -8.42 6.29
C SER A 235 -5.17 -7.94 5.72
N PRO A 236 -4.20 -8.83 5.47
CA PRO A 236 -2.96 -8.48 4.79
C PRO A 236 -3.25 -7.99 3.36
N VAL A 237 -2.52 -6.97 2.93
CA VAL A 237 -2.66 -6.37 1.60
C VAL A 237 -1.31 -6.10 0.98
N ILE A 238 -1.24 -6.22 -0.33
CA ILE A 238 -0.11 -5.79 -1.14
C ILE A 238 -0.61 -4.95 -2.31
N GLY A 239 0.10 -3.88 -2.65
CA GLY A 239 -0.28 -3.07 -3.82
C GLY A 239 0.85 -2.22 -4.35
N LYS A 240 0.65 -1.66 -5.55
CA LYS A 240 1.55 -0.65 -6.11
C LYS A 240 1.27 0.73 -5.52
N LEU A 241 2.30 1.57 -5.54
CA LEU A 241 2.20 2.98 -5.21
C LEU A 241 3.08 3.84 -6.13
N ILE A 242 2.75 5.12 -6.19
CA ILE A 242 3.51 6.15 -6.90
C ILE A 242 3.91 7.22 -5.89
N PHE A 243 5.16 7.68 -5.95
CA PHE A 243 5.63 8.85 -5.22
C PHE A 243 6.03 9.96 -6.18
N GLU A 244 5.39 11.12 -6.08
CA GLU A 244 5.72 12.33 -6.85
C GLU A 244 6.55 13.28 -5.98
N GLN A 245 7.75 13.64 -6.42
CA GLN A 245 8.64 14.52 -5.65
C GLN A 245 8.10 15.96 -5.61
N VAL A 246 8.24 16.62 -4.46
CA VAL A 246 7.97 18.04 -4.27
C VAL A 246 9.17 18.72 -3.60
N ASN A 247 9.28 20.03 -3.77
CA ASN A 247 10.47 20.78 -3.35
C ASN A 247 10.55 20.94 -1.83
N ASP A 248 9.41 21.06 -1.16
CA ASP A 248 9.34 21.45 0.24
C ASP A 248 8.10 20.88 0.95
N PHE A 249 8.11 20.99 2.28
CA PHE A 249 7.07 20.48 3.15
C PHE A 249 5.72 21.21 3.02
N GLU A 250 5.72 22.52 2.75
CA GLU A 250 4.49 23.31 2.66
C GLU A 250 3.73 22.93 1.38
N THR A 251 4.43 22.83 0.26
CA THR A 251 3.92 22.30 -1.00
C THR A 251 3.40 20.87 -0.82
N GLN A 252 4.10 20.04 -0.04
CA GLN A 252 3.66 18.69 0.28
C GLN A 252 2.32 18.68 1.01
N ASP A 253 2.16 19.50 2.05
CA ASP A 253 0.94 19.58 2.85
C ASP A 253 -0.26 20.08 2.04
N LEU A 254 -0.05 21.11 1.22
CA LEU A 254 -1.09 21.65 0.33
C LEU A 254 -1.55 20.62 -0.70
N LYS A 255 -0.61 19.94 -1.40
CA LYS A 255 -0.96 18.95 -2.43
C LYS A 255 -1.68 17.72 -1.88
N VAL A 256 -1.29 17.24 -0.69
CA VAL A 256 -1.95 16.08 -0.06
C VAL A 256 -3.40 16.38 0.32
N LYS A 257 -3.70 17.62 0.74
CA LYS A 257 -5.05 18.05 1.11
C LYS A 257 -5.96 18.37 -0.10
N SER A 258 -5.41 18.57 -1.29
CA SER A 258 -6.25 18.69 -2.49
C SER A 258 -6.96 17.36 -2.79
N LYS A 259 -8.21 17.43 -3.25
CA LYS A 259 -8.96 16.26 -3.74
C LYS A 259 -8.59 15.86 -5.17
N ASP A 260 -7.82 16.67 -5.88
CA ASP A 260 -7.47 16.44 -7.29
C ASP A 260 -6.44 15.33 -7.41
N ILE A 261 -6.69 14.36 -8.29
CA ILE A 261 -5.77 13.24 -8.51
C ILE A 261 -5.35 13.27 -9.97
N ASN A 262 -4.05 13.12 -10.21
CA ASN A 262 -3.52 13.01 -11.57
C ASN A 262 -4.17 11.78 -12.27
N PRO A 263 -4.90 11.97 -13.39
CA PRO A 263 -5.58 10.87 -14.08
C PRO A 263 -4.64 9.76 -14.55
N ILE A 264 -3.38 10.08 -14.89
CA ILE A 264 -2.37 9.08 -15.28
C ILE A 264 -2.03 8.19 -14.10
N PHE A 265 -1.81 8.78 -12.91
CA PHE A 265 -1.54 8.02 -11.68
C PHE A 265 -2.75 7.19 -11.27
N HIS A 266 -3.95 7.74 -11.46
CA HIS A 266 -5.19 7.03 -11.24
C HIS A 266 -5.24 5.76 -12.10
N HIS A 267 -5.16 5.88 -13.42
CA HIS A 267 -5.20 4.74 -14.33
C HIS A 267 -4.10 3.71 -14.06
N TYR A 268 -2.87 4.15 -13.75
CA TYR A 268 -1.76 3.23 -13.48
C TYR A 268 -2.00 2.35 -12.25
N LEU A 269 -2.56 2.92 -11.18
CA LEU A 269 -2.77 2.20 -9.92
C LEU A 269 -4.10 1.42 -9.88
N TYR A 270 -4.95 1.59 -10.89
CA TYR A 270 -6.24 0.91 -10.95
C TYR A 270 -6.05 -0.62 -10.92
N SER A 271 -6.78 -1.28 -10.02
CA SER A 271 -6.71 -2.73 -9.78
C SER A 271 -5.30 -3.28 -9.46
N GLN A 272 -4.36 -2.43 -9.01
CA GLN A 272 -3.00 -2.86 -8.63
C GLN A 272 -2.87 -3.21 -7.13
N ARG A 273 -3.98 -3.48 -6.44
CA ARG A 273 -4.02 -3.93 -5.03
C ARG A 273 -4.62 -5.32 -4.94
N MET A 274 -3.93 -6.19 -4.20
CA MET A 274 -4.38 -7.51 -3.82
C MET A 274 -4.63 -7.54 -2.32
N GLU A 275 -5.75 -8.15 -1.92
CA GLU A 275 -6.08 -8.43 -0.53
C GLU A 275 -6.01 -9.92 -0.30
N VAL A 276 -5.36 -10.32 0.79
CA VAL A 276 -5.30 -11.71 1.22
C VAL A 276 -6.50 -11.95 2.13
N GLU A 277 -7.27 -13.00 1.84
CA GLU A 277 -8.43 -13.36 2.64
C GLU A 277 -8.01 -13.69 4.08
N SER A 278 -8.81 -13.21 5.05
CA SER A 278 -8.53 -13.40 6.47
C SER A 278 -8.80 -14.82 6.97
N VAL A 279 -9.50 -15.63 6.18
CA VAL A 279 -9.81 -17.03 6.50
C VAL A 279 -8.72 -17.90 5.91
N LEU A 280 -7.85 -18.42 6.76
CA LEU A 280 -6.77 -19.31 6.33
C LEU A 280 -7.32 -20.73 6.12
N PRO A 281 -6.91 -21.41 5.04
CA PRO A 281 -7.26 -22.81 4.83
C PRO A 281 -6.60 -23.69 5.90
N HIS A 282 -7.31 -24.70 6.41
CA HIS A 282 -6.75 -25.68 7.34
C HIS A 282 -6.24 -26.94 6.62
N LYS A 283 -6.77 -27.22 5.43
CA LYS A 283 -6.36 -28.29 4.52
C LYS A 283 -6.24 -27.72 3.10
N ASP A 284 -5.54 -28.42 2.21
CA ASP A 284 -5.49 -28.05 0.78
C ASP A 284 -6.90 -28.02 0.16
N SER A 285 -7.82 -28.81 0.69
CA SER A 285 -9.24 -28.78 0.32
C SER A 285 -9.98 -27.51 0.78
N ASP A 286 -9.42 -26.71 1.66
CA ASP A 286 -10.07 -25.48 2.11
C ASP A 286 -9.71 -24.31 1.19
N LEU A 287 -8.57 -24.40 0.49
CA LEU A 287 -8.33 -23.66 -0.75
C LEU A 287 -9.28 -24.11 -1.87
N SER A 288 -10.02 -25.20 -1.65
CA SER A 288 -10.83 -25.87 -2.66
C SER A 288 -12.34 -25.58 -2.57
N VAL A 289 -12.68 -24.31 -2.27
CA VAL A 289 -13.79 -23.67 -3.03
C VAL A 289 -13.60 -23.87 -4.55
N PHE A 290 -12.40 -24.30 -4.95
CA PHE A 290 -11.91 -24.78 -6.23
C PHE A 290 -12.03 -26.32 -6.52
N VAL A 291 -12.60 -27.22 -5.69
CA VAL A 291 -12.79 -28.66 -6.09
C VAL A 291 -13.71 -28.76 -7.30
N ASN A 292 -14.77 -27.96 -7.31
CA ASN A 292 -15.67 -27.82 -8.45
C ASN A 292 -14.90 -27.38 -9.70
N ARG A 293 -13.79 -26.66 -9.56
CA ARG A 293 -12.98 -26.21 -10.70
C ARG A 293 -12.26 -27.33 -11.41
N LEU A 294 -11.70 -28.30 -10.70
CA LEU A 294 -11.06 -29.43 -11.35
C LEU A 294 -12.11 -30.27 -12.09
N GLU A 295 -13.28 -30.50 -11.46
CA GLU A 295 -14.42 -31.17 -12.10
C GLU A 295 -14.93 -30.39 -13.32
N ILE A 296 -15.09 -29.08 -13.21
CA ILE A 296 -15.50 -28.20 -14.30
C ILE A 296 -14.45 -28.18 -15.43
N VAL A 297 -13.17 -28.03 -15.12
CA VAL A 297 -12.10 -28.04 -16.14
C VAL A 297 -12.08 -29.40 -16.82
N ASN A 298 -12.14 -30.51 -16.07
CA ASN A 298 -12.23 -31.85 -16.63
C ASN A 298 -13.46 -32.04 -17.51
N PHE A 299 -14.61 -31.50 -17.10
CA PHE A 299 -15.82 -31.46 -17.93
C PHE A 299 -15.61 -30.63 -19.20
N LEU A 300 -14.81 -29.57 -19.16
CA LEU A 300 -14.54 -28.71 -20.31
C LEU A 300 -13.41 -29.22 -21.21
N ILE A 301 -12.56 -30.16 -20.78
CA ILE A 301 -11.50 -30.77 -21.62
C ILE A 301 -12.11 -31.30 -22.93
N GLY A 302 -11.51 -30.93 -24.06
CA GLY A 302 -11.93 -31.36 -25.40
C GLY A 302 -11.79 -30.30 -26.47
N GLU A 303 -12.12 -30.70 -27.70
CA GLU A 303 -12.11 -29.84 -28.88
C GLU A 303 -13.48 -29.19 -29.08
N TYR A 304 -13.50 -27.92 -29.45
CA TYR A 304 -14.70 -27.13 -29.70
C TYR A 304 -14.60 -26.50 -31.09
N PHE A 305 -15.65 -26.68 -31.88
CA PHE A 305 -15.75 -26.12 -33.23
C PHE A 305 -16.98 -25.24 -33.30
N GLY A 306 -16.86 -24.04 -33.85
CA GLY A 306 -17.95 -23.09 -33.83
C GLY A 306 -17.77 -21.88 -34.70
N PHE A 307 -18.67 -20.92 -34.53
CA PHE A 307 -18.72 -19.76 -35.40
C PHE A 307 -18.94 -18.48 -34.59
N TYR A 308 -18.28 -17.42 -35.05
CA TYR A 308 -18.60 -16.04 -34.74
C TYR A 308 -19.38 -15.45 -35.92
N LEU A 309 -20.44 -14.68 -35.66
CA LEU A 309 -21.21 -13.98 -36.69
C LEU A 309 -20.75 -12.53 -36.72
N ASP A 310 -20.22 -12.07 -37.86
CA ASP A 310 -19.82 -10.68 -38.03
C ASP A 310 -21.00 -9.75 -38.37
N GLU A 311 -20.74 -8.45 -38.42
CA GLU A 311 -21.75 -7.43 -38.75
C GLU A 311 -22.34 -7.59 -40.16
N SER A 312 -21.59 -8.22 -41.07
CA SER A 312 -22.00 -8.51 -42.44
C SER A 312 -22.74 -9.84 -42.59
N ASN A 313 -23.09 -10.50 -41.48
CA ASN A 313 -23.72 -11.82 -41.43
C ASN A 313 -22.86 -12.97 -42.00
N TYR A 314 -21.54 -12.81 -42.07
CA TYR A 314 -20.63 -13.89 -42.37
C TYR A 314 -20.23 -14.65 -41.10
N LEU A 315 -20.07 -15.96 -41.25
CA LEU A 315 -19.59 -16.81 -40.19
C LEU A 315 -18.07 -16.95 -40.27
N ILE A 316 -17.40 -16.58 -39.20
CA ILE A 316 -15.96 -16.78 -39.00
C ILE A 316 -15.76 -18.08 -38.21
N PRO A 317 -15.04 -19.07 -38.76
CA PRO A 317 -14.75 -20.32 -38.05
C PRO A 317 -13.85 -20.11 -36.82
N ILE A 318 -14.27 -20.68 -35.70
CA ILE A 318 -13.55 -20.67 -34.42
C ILE A 318 -13.28 -22.11 -33.99
N PHE A 319 -12.02 -22.43 -33.75
CA PHE A 319 -11.61 -23.67 -33.09
C PHE A 319 -11.05 -23.34 -31.72
N PHE A 320 -11.57 -23.97 -30.67
CA PHE A 320 -11.12 -23.77 -29.30
C PHE A 320 -10.85 -25.14 -28.67
N GLU A 321 -9.82 -25.26 -27.87
CA GLU A 321 -9.45 -26.52 -27.24
C GLU A 321 -9.03 -26.28 -25.80
N VAL A 322 -9.57 -27.09 -24.91
CA VAL A 322 -9.13 -27.20 -23.52
C VAL A 322 -8.27 -28.46 -23.42
N ILE A 323 -6.96 -28.28 -23.27
CA ILE A 323 -5.93 -29.29 -23.50
C ILE A 323 -5.81 -30.26 -22.31
N ASN A 324 -5.75 -29.72 -21.09
CA ASN A 324 -5.48 -30.51 -19.88
C ASN A 324 -6.10 -29.90 -18.62
N GLU A 325 -5.94 -30.61 -17.50
CA GLU A 325 -6.42 -30.24 -16.16
C GLU A 325 -5.77 -28.96 -15.60
N LEU A 326 -4.65 -28.52 -16.16
CA LEU A 326 -4.02 -27.24 -15.82
C LEU A 326 -4.75 -26.05 -16.43
N GLY A 327 -5.75 -26.30 -17.29
CA GLY A 327 -6.48 -25.28 -18.01
C GLY A 327 -5.67 -24.66 -19.14
N GLU A 328 -4.72 -25.39 -19.74
CA GLU A 328 -4.05 -24.94 -20.96
C GLU A 328 -5.03 -24.92 -22.13
N LEU A 329 -5.02 -23.83 -22.89
CA LEU A 329 -5.99 -23.56 -23.96
C LEU A 329 -5.31 -23.26 -25.28
N SER A 330 -5.95 -23.70 -26.36
CA SER A 330 -5.65 -23.31 -27.73
C SER A 330 -6.88 -22.68 -28.36
N LEU A 331 -6.72 -21.54 -29.00
CA LEU A 331 -7.77 -20.87 -29.77
C LEU A 331 -7.23 -20.60 -31.17
N LYS A 332 -7.95 -21.03 -32.19
CA LYS A 332 -7.65 -20.75 -33.60
C LYS A 332 -8.82 -20.01 -34.22
N ILE A 333 -8.52 -18.87 -34.81
CA ILE A 333 -9.46 -18.03 -35.54
C ILE A 333 -8.84 -17.82 -36.91
N ASN A 334 -9.48 -18.34 -37.95
CA ASN A 334 -8.89 -18.36 -39.29
C ASN A 334 -7.47 -18.97 -39.27
N ASN A 335 -6.45 -18.17 -39.61
CA ASN A 335 -5.05 -18.59 -39.66
C ASN A 335 -4.25 -18.24 -38.39
N HIS A 336 -4.88 -17.61 -37.40
CA HIS A 336 -4.24 -17.17 -36.17
C HIS A 336 -4.45 -18.20 -35.08
N ASN A 337 -3.36 -18.59 -34.42
CA ASN A 337 -3.37 -19.51 -33.29
C ASN A 337 -2.94 -18.77 -32.03
N PHE A 338 -3.71 -18.93 -30.97
CA PHE A 338 -3.48 -18.34 -29.67
C PHE A 338 -3.33 -19.45 -28.65
N LYS A 339 -2.37 -19.31 -27.75
CA LYS A 339 -2.18 -20.20 -26.60
C LYS A 339 -2.32 -19.41 -25.32
N GLY A 340 -3.03 -19.98 -24.36
CA GLY A 340 -3.39 -19.27 -23.13
C GLY A 340 -3.66 -20.21 -21.98
N LEU A 341 -3.92 -19.62 -20.82
CA LEU A 341 -4.35 -20.33 -19.62
C LEU A 341 -5.76 -19.87 -19.25
N GLY A 342 -6.65 -20.83 -19.08
CA GLY A 342 -8.02 -20.63 -18.65
C GLY A 342 -8.11 -20.48 -17.13
N ARG A 343 -8.93 -19.55 -16.68
CA ARG A 343 -9.26 -19.34 -15.27
C ARG A 343 -10.78 -19.25 -15.12
N LEU A 344 -11.32 -20.03 -14.19
CA LEU A 344 -12.73 -19.92 -13.85
C LEU A 344 -12.97 -18.59 -13.14
N ASN A 345 -14.04 -17.90 -13.55
CA ASN A 345 -14.44 -16.65 -12.93
C ASN A 345 -14.93 -16.88 -11.49
N ARG A 346 -15.06 -15.81 -10.69
CA ARG A 346 -15.47 -15.92 -9.27
C ARG A 346 -16.80 -16.63 -9.03
N THR A 347 -17.72 -16.57 -10.01
CA THR A 347 -19.03 -17.22 -9.93
C THR A 347 -19.04 -18.62 -10.56
N GLU A 348 -17.90 -19.11 -11.05
CA GLU A 348 -17.72 -20.41 -11.71
C GLU A 348 -18.64 -20.68 -12.91
N ASN A 349 -19.16 -19.61 -13.53
CA ASN A 349 -20.07 -19.70 -14.67
C ASN A 349 -19.32 -19.66 -16.01
N TYR A 350 -18.08 -19.16 -16.01
CA TYR A 350 -17.28 -18.99 -17.21
C TYR A 350 -15.83 -19.41 -16.97
N LEU A 351 -15.28 -20.13 -17.94
CA LEU A 351 -13.84 -20.29 -18.10
C LEU A 351 -13.36 -19.13 -18.98
N ILE A 352 -12.56 -18.22 -18.41
CA ILE A 352 -12.05 -17.02 -19.07
C ILE A 352 -10.56 -17.21 -19.34
N SER A 353 -10.12 -16.92 -20.54
CA SER A 353 -8.73 -17.03 -20.95
C SER A 353 -8.21 -15.71 -21.45
N GLU A 354 -7.01 -15.36 -20.98
CA GLU A 354 -6.21 -14.29 -21.55
C GLU A 354 -5.12 -14.94 -22.41
N PHE A 355 -5.10 -14.60 -23.69
CA PHE A 355 -4.03 -15.00 -24.60
C PHE A 355 -3.05 -13.84 -24.72
N SER A 356 -1.78 -14.11 -24.45
CA SER A 356 -0.69 -13.15 -24.65
C SER A 356 0.28 -13.74 -25.66
N GLU A 357 0.33 -13.19 -26.87
CA GLU A 357 1.51 -13.35 -27.71
C GLU A 357 2.57 -12.34 -27.30
N LYS A 358 3.85 -12.72 -27.46
CA LYS A 358 4.98 -11.80 -27.32
C LYS A 358 4.76 -10.65 -28.31
N TYR A 359 4.28 -9.53 -27.78
CA TYR A 359 4.33 -8.17 -28.30
C TYR A 359 3.13 -7.51 -28.98
N ASN A 360 1.97 -8.13 -29.31
CA ASN A 360 0.95 -7.35 -30.06
C ASN A 360 -0.54 -7.74 -30.00
N SER A 361 -0.99 -8.59 -29.08
CA SER A 361 -2.44 -8.87 -28.99
C SER A 361 -2.84 -9.25 -27.58
N TYR A 362 -3.68 -8.43 -26.96
CA TYR A 362 -4.53 -8.89 -25.87
C TYR A 362 -5.70 -9.63 -26.50
N SER A 363 -6.09 -10.77 -25.98
CA SER A 363 -7.29 -11.46 -26.45
C SER A 363 -7.93 -12.13 -25.27
N GLN A 364 -9.20 -11.82 -25.04
CA GLN A 364 -10.04 -12.52 -24.08
C GLN A 364 -10.98 -13.46 -24.84
N PHE A 365 -11.07 -14.68 -24.35
CA PHE A 365 -12.11 -15.60 -24.75
C PHE A 365 -12.74 -16.16 -23.49
N SER A 366 -14.04 -16.38 -23.54
CA SER A 366 -14.75 -17.05 -22.45
C SER A 366 -15.69 -18.10 -23.00
N ILE A 367 -15.80 -19.21 -22.28
CA ILE A 367 -16.79 -20.24 -22.55
C ILE A 367 -17.65 -20.43 -21.30
N GLN A 368 -18.96 -20.47 -21.49
CA GLN A 368 -19.90 -20.74 -20.41
C GLN A 368 -19.71 -22.18 -19.93
N VAL A 369 -19.61 -22.39 -18.61
CA VAL A 369 -19.44 -23.73 -18.03
C VAL A 369 -20.67 -24.59 -18.26
N LYS A 370 -21.86 -24.01 -18.07
CA LYS A 370 -23.14 -24.69 -18.33
C LYS A 370 -23.44 -24.64 -19.83
N PRO A 371 -23.58 -25.78 -20.51
CA PRO A 371 -23.94 -25.78 -21.92
C PRO A 371 -25.37 -25.29 -22.14
N LEU A 372 -25.65 -24.71 -23.31
CA LEU A 372 -26.98 -24.35 -23.79
C LEU A 372 -27.82 -25.62 -24.04
N GLU A 373 -27.18 -26.61 -24.66
CA GLU A 373 -27.71 -27.95 -24.95
C GLU A 373 -26.56 -28.95 -24.82
N LYS A 374 -26.82 -30.25 -24.71
CA LYS A 374 -25.83 -31.32 -24.39
C LYS A 374 -24.36 -31.01 -24.72
N ASP A 375 -24.05 -30.69 -25.99
CA ASP A 375 -22.69 -30.42 -26.47
C ASP A 375 -22.52 -29.00 -27.07
N LEU A 376 -23.48 -28.11 -26.85
CA LEU A 376 -23.54 -26.75 -27.41
C LEU A 376 -23.28 -25.70 -26.33
N PHE A 377 -22.30 -24.83 -26.58
CA PHE A 377 -21.80 -23.87 -25.62
C PHE A 377 -21.88 -22.45 -26.17
N ASN A 378 -22.23 -21.52 -25.28
CA ASN A 378 -22.12 -20.10 -25.55
C ASN A 378 -20.77 -19.58 -25.09
N SER A 379 -20.17 -18.73 -25.91
CA SER A 379 -18.86 -18.14 -25.69
C SER A 379 -18.87 -16.66 -26.03
N TYR A 380 -17.94 -15.92 -25.46
CA TYR A 380 -17.70 -14.52 -25.81
C TYR A 380 -16.25 -14.31 -26.15
N ILE A 381 -16.01 -13.50 -27.18
CA ILE A 381 -14.68 -13.21 -27.71
C ILE A 381 -14.45 -11.71 -27.74
N LEU A 382 -13.23 -11.31 -27.37
CA LEU A 382 -12.65 -10.00 -27.60
C LEU A 382 -11.21 -10.22 -28.03
N VAL A 383 -10.97 -10.26 -29.33
CA VAL A 383 -9.65 -10.53 -29.92
C VAL A 383 -9.20 -9.31 -30.70
N TYR A 384 -8.00 -8.83 -30.37
CA TYR A 384 -7.32 -7.76 -31.09
C TYR A 384 -6.27 -8.38 -32.01
N TYR A 385 -6.37 -8.13 -33.31
CA TYR A 385 -5.39 -8.57 -34.29
C TYR A 385 -5.05 -7.43 -35.24
N GLY A 386 -3.84 -6.87 -35.13
CA GLY A 386 -3.45 -5.70 -35.91
C GLY A 386 -4.38 -4.51 -35.62
N ALA A 387 -5.11 -4.05 -36.64
CA ALA A 387 -6.11 -2.99 -36.52
C ALA A 387 -7.55 -3.52 -36.31
N ASP A 388 -7.76 -4.84 -36.44
CA ASP A 388 -9.08 -5.46 -36.37
C ASP A 388 -9.43 -5.87 -34.94
N VAL A 389 -10.72 -5.75 -34.60
CA VAL A 389 -11.29 -6.17 -33.32
C VAL A 389 -12.47 -7.10 -33.57
N LEU A 390 -12.34 -8.35 -33.13
CA LEU A 390 -13.46 -9.28 -33.08
C LEU A 390 -14.07 -9.24 -31.69
N CYS A 391 -15.32 -8.76 -31.58
CA CYS A 391 -16.02 -8.61 -30.31
C CYS A 391 -17.44 -9.13 -30.42
N GLY A 392 -17.78 -10.19 -29.68
CA GLY A 392 -19.15 -10.65 -29.62
C GLY A 392 -19.32 -12.10 -29.17
N LYS A 393 -20.48 -12.67 -29.53
CA LYS A 393 -20.86 -14.03 -29.17
C LYS A 393 -20.28 -15.05 -30.14
N VAL A 394 -19.91 -16.20 -29.61
CA VAL A 394 -19.44 -17.37 -30.35
C VAL A 394 -20.26 -18.56 -29.90
N LEU A 395 -20.69 -19.36 -30.88
CA LEU A 395 -21.43 -20.59 -30.61
C LEU A 395 -20.53 -21.78 -30.92
N LEU A 396 -20.30 -22.64 -29.94
CA LEU A 396 -19.34 -23.74 -30.00
C LEU A 396 -20.02 -25.10 -29.80
N TRP A 397 -19.60 -26.11 -30.57
CA TRP A 397 -19.97 -27.50 -30.34
C TRP A 397 -18.75 -28.30 -29.90
N LYS A 398 -18.89 -28.99 -28.76
CA LYS A 398 -17.87 -29.87 -28.22
C LYS A 398 -17.80 -31.17 -29.02
N ASN A 399 -16.58 -31.58 -29.40
CA ASN A 399 -16.25 -32.85 -30.05
C ASN A 399 -17.11 -33.19 -31.28
N SER A 400 -17.56 -32.19 -32.05
CA SER A 400 -18.41 -32.38 -33.22
C SER A 400 -17.60 -32.90 -34.43
N ASN A 401 -17.69 -34.20 -34.71
CA ASN A 401 -17.06 -34.83 -35.88
C ASN A 401 -17.50 -34.18 -37.21
N LYS A 402 -18.76 -33.72 -37.29
CA LYS A 402 -19.30 -33.03 -38.47
C LYS A 402 -18.56 -31.72 -38.73
N LEU A 403 -18.47 -30.85 -37.72
CA LEU A 403 -17.78 -29.56 -37.85
C LEU A 403 -16.27 -29.75 -38.01
N LYS A 404 -15.68 -30.75 -37.33
CA LYS A 404 -14.27 -31.13 -37.54
C LYS A 404 -13.99 -31.47 -39.01
N SER A 405 -14.89 -32.21 -39.67
CA SER A 405 -14.75 -32.52 -41.10
C SER A 405 -14.93 -31.29 -42.00
N LEU A 406 -15.81 -30.35 -41.62
CA LEU A 406 -16.02 -29.09 -42.34
C LEU A 406 -14.77 -28.20 -42.27
N PHE A 407 -14.17 -28.08 -41.09
CA PHE A 407 -12.98 -27.26 -40.85
C PHE A 407 -11.74 -27.84 -41.53
N LYS A 408 -11.66 -29.16 -41.72
CA LYS A 408 -10.57 -29.82 -42.48
C LYS A 408 -10.66 -29.62 -43.99
N LYS A 409 -11.83 -29.25 -44.53
CA LYS A 409 -12.07 -29.13 -45.99
C LYS A 409 -11.71 -27.76 -46.55
N ASP A 410 -11.09 -26.87 -45.77
CA ASP A 410 -10.62 -25.52 -46.15
C ASP A 410 -11.63 -24.76 -47.02
N LYS A 411 -12.73 -24.33 -46.40
CA LYS A 411 -13.71 -23.45 -47.04
C LYS A 411 -13.58 -22.03 -46.50
N GLY A 412 -12.62 -21.28 -47.02
CA GLY A 412 -12.56 -19.81 -46.93
C GLY A 412 -12.47 -19.22 -45.51
N PHE A 413 -12.19 -17.91 -45.46
CA PHE A 413 -12.15 -17.13 -44.22
C PHE A 413 -13.55 -16.83 -43.65
N TYR A 414 -14.57 -16.96 -44.51
CA TYR A 414 -15.96 -16.58 -44.24
C TYR A 414 -16.89 -17.63 -44.85
N LEU A 415 -17.88 -18.07 -44.08
CA LEU A 415 -18.93 -19.00 -44.53
C LEU A 415 -20.28 -18.29 -44.54
N ASN A 416 -21.11 -18.61 -45.53
CA ASN A 416 -22.52 -18.21 -45.48
C ASN A 416 -23.28 -19.21 -44.59
N ILE A 417 -24.26 -18.74 -43.81
CA ILE A 417 -25.14 -19.62 -43.02
C ILE A 417 -25.83 -20.66 -43.92
N GLY A 418 -26.16 -20.28 -45.18
CA GLY A 418 -26.76 -21.18 -46.17
C GLY A 418 -25.86 -22.34 -46.61
N ASP A 419 -24.55 -22.27 -46.37
CA ASP A 419 -23.59 -23.33 -46.71
C ASP A 419 -23.53 -24.44 -45.65
N LEU A 420 -24.26 -24.28 -44.54
CA LEU A 420 -24.28 -25.21 -43.41
C LEU A 420 -25.51 -26.12 -43.43
N GLU A 421 -25.39 -27.29 -42.80
CA GLU A 421 -26.55 -28.16 -42.57
C GLU A 421 -27.65 -27.40 -41.80
N SER A 422 -28.91 -27.66 -42.16
CA SER A 422 -30.07 -26.96 -41.62
C SER A 422 -30.15 -27.00 -40.09
N SER A 423 -29.71 -28.09 -39.46
CA SER A 423 -29.66 -28.21 -38.00
C SER A 423 -28.67 -27.23 -37.35
N ILE A 424 -27.51 -26.99 -37.96
CA ILE A 424 -26.49 -26.05 -37.49
C ILE A 424 -26.95 -24.61 -37.80
N ALA A 425 -27.45 -24.36 -39.00
CA ALA A 425 -27.96 -23.05 -39.42
C ALA A 425 -29.12 -22.56 -38.52
N ASN A 426 -30.03 -23.46 -38.11
CA ASN A 426 -31.11 -23.14 -37.19
C ASN A 426 -30.58 -22.73 -35.80
N LYS A 427 -29.57 -23.44 -35.28
CA LYS A 427 -28.96 -23.12 -33.98
C LYS A 427 -28.19 -21.80 -34.02
N ILE A 428 -27.48 -21.51 -35.10
CA ILE A 428 -26.84 -20.22 -35.33
C ILE A 428 -27.88 -19.11 -35.35
N THR A 429 -28.98 -19.29 -36.07
CA THR A 429 -30.07 -18.31 -36.12
C THR A 429 -30.77 -18.13 -34.77
N GLN A 430 -30.84 -19.18 -33.96
CA GLN A 430 -31.48 -19.13 -32.64
C GLN A 430 -30.62 -18.43 -31.57
N TYR A 431 -29.29 -18.59 -31.62
CA TYR A 431 -28.40 -18.19 -30.51
C TYR A 431 -27.39 -17.09 -30.86
N LEU A 432 -27.11 -16.84 -32.15
CA LEU A 432 -26.17 -15.79 -32.60
C LEU A 432 -26.84 -14.62 -33.33
N ARG A 433 -28.05 -14.81 -33.88
CA ARG A 433 -28.93 -13.74 -34.35
C ARG A 433 -29.96 -13.43 -33.28
#